data_AF-X1SRC5-F1
#
_entry.id   AF-X1SRC5-F1
#
_cell.length_a   1.000
_cell.length_b   1.000
_cell.length_c   1.000
_cell.angle_alpha   90.00
_cell.angle_beta   90.00
_cell.angle_gamma   90.00
#
_symmetry.space_group_name_H-M   'P 1'
#
loop_
_entity.id
_entity.type
_entity.pdbx_description
1 polymer ?
#
loop_
_entity_poly.entity_id
_entity_poly.type
_entity_poly.pdbx_seq_one_letter_code
_entity_poly.pdbx_strand_id
1 'polypeptide(L)'
;MPPSAANKYDTGIPPASTDELTEGLTNLYDTGAPPATLEELADGATRKAMLDAEKTKLTDIEANAKDDQTGPEVRDLIVGITETERKIVLTEPQTGEFKVIAIHRNAAGNPEYDWDDVPEA
;
A
#
# COMPACT_ATOMS: atom_id res chain seq x y z
N MET A 1 28.83 2.00 23.24
CA MET A 1 28.96 2.52 21.87
C MET A 1 28.96 1.33 20.94
N PRO A 2 28.01 1.21 20.00
CA PRO A 2 28.17 0.25 18.91
C PRO A 2 29.48 0.59 18.17
N PRO A 3 30.25 -0.40 17.69
CA PRO A 3 31.42 -0.10 16.89
C PRO A 3 30.94 0.71 15.66
N SER A 4 31.49 1.91 15.50
CA SER A 4 31.39 2.67 14.27
C SER A 4 31.72 1.71 13.13
N ALA A 5 30.76 1.41 12.25
CA ALA A 5 31.03 0.63 11.06
C ALA A 5 32.14 1.38 10.30
N ALA A 6 33.37 0.86 10.38
CA ALA A 6 34.48 1.40 9.63
C ALA A 6 34.01 1.44 8.17
N ASN A 7 34.01 2.62 7.57
CA ASN A 7 33.67 2.76 6.17
C ASN A 7 34.59 1.79 5.43
N LYS A 8 34.04 0.80 4.71
CA LYS A 8 34.82 -0.29 4.08
C LYS A 8 35.86 0.24 3.08
N TYR A 9 35.74 1.52 2.74
CA TYR A 9 36.58 2.27 1.81
C TYR A 9 37.60 3.21 2.52
N ASP A 10 37.58 3.31 3.85
CA ASP A 10 38.57 4.06 4.63
C ASP A 10 39.68 3.10 5.09
N THR A 11 40.82 3.13 4.38
CA THR A 11 41.96 2.24 4.63
C THR A 11 42.87 2.71 5.76
N GLY A 12 42.58 3.86 6.39
CA GLY A 12 43.43 4.44 7.43
C GLY A 12 44.81 4.90 6.92
N ILE A 13 45.03 4.88 5.61
CA ILE A 13 46.24 5.42 4.98
C ILE A 13 45.98 6.91 4.71
N PRO A 14 46.86 7.82 5.14
CA PRO A 14 46.73 9.25 4.79
C PRO A 14 46.96 9.43 3.28
N PRO A 15 46.22 10.32 2.60
CA PRO A 15 46.38 10.48 1.18
C PRO A 15 47.81 10.83 0.80
N ALA A 16 48.42 9.97 -0.03
CA ALA A 16 49.62 10.31 -0.76
C ALA A 16 49.35 11.65 -1.45
N SER A 17 50.24 12.61 -1.26
CA SER A 17 50.10 13.89 -1.96
C SER A 17 50.07 13.64 -3.46
N THR A 18 49.46 14.54 -4.24
CA THR A 18 49.32 14.33 -5.69
C THR A 18 50.66 14.08 -6.40
N ASP A 19 51.76 14.57 -5.82
CA ASP A 19 53.13 14.37 -6.31
C ASP A 19 53.68 12.96 -6.04
N GLU A 20 53.09 12.19 -5.13
CA GLU A 20 53.50 10.81 -4.81
C GLU A 20 52.71 9.77 -5.63
N LEU A 21 51.75 10.21 -6.45
CA LEU A 21 50.99 9.36 -7.34
C LEU A 21 51.70 9.25 -8.69
N THR A 22 51.99 8.02 -9.14
CA THR A 22 52.52 7.80 -10.50
C THR A 22 51.46 8.22 -11.51
N GLU A 23 51.82 9.13 -12.43
CA GLU A 23 50.92 9.62 -13.47
C GLU A 23 50.35 8.45 -14.30
N GLY A 24 49.02 8.39 -14.41
CA GLY A 24 48.31 7.31 -15.10
C GLY A 24 47.74 6.21 -14.21
N LEU A 25 47.89 6.29 -12.88
CA LEU A 25 47.16 5.44 -11.93
C LEU A 25 45.83 6.09 -11.50
N THR A 26 44.80 5.26 -11.30
CA THR A 26 43.59 5.64 -10.54
C THR A 26 43.98 5.98 -9.10
N ASN A 27 43.38 7.03 -8.56
CA ASN A 27 43.64 7.59 -7.23
C ASN A 27 43.70 6.49 -6.15
N LEU A 28 44.64 6.55 -5.20
CA LEU A 28 44.77 5.51 -4.15
C LEU A 28 43.51 5.34 -3.25
N TYR A 29 42.62 6.34 -3.27
CA TYR A 29 41.30 6.36 -2.59
C TYR A 29 40.11 6.26 -3.55
N ASP A 30 40.37 6.32 -4.85
CA ASP A 30 39.41 5.99 -5.88
C ASP A 30 39.71 4.55 -6.27
N THR A 31 38.98 3.61 -5.66
CA THR A 31 39.13 2.19 -6.01
C THR A 31 38.84 1.92 -7.49
N GLY A 32 38.40 2.93 -8.28
CA GLY A 32 38.24 2.86 -9.74
C GLY A 32 37.18 1.86 -10.18
N ALA A 33 36.62 1.13 -9.24
CA ALA A 33 35.48 0.27 -9.36
C ALA A 33 34.28 1.10 -8.86
N PRO A 34 33.62 1.88 -9.74
CA PRO A 34 32.23 2.20 -9.48
C PRO A 34 31.51 0.88 -9.20
N PRO A 35 30.52 0.86 -8.30
CA PRO A 35 29.79 -0.36 -8.01
C PRO A 35 29.36 -0.99 -9.33
N ALA A 36 29.75 -2.26 -9.53
CA ALA A 36 29.57 -2.95 -10.80
C ALA A 36 28.07 -3.08 -11.13
N THR A 37 27.27 -3.06 -10.07
CA THR A 37 25.83 -3.19 -10.09
C THR A 37 25.24 -2.33 -8.97
N LEU A 38 23.96 -1.98 -9.07
CA LEU A 38 23.31 -1.10 -8.10
C LEU A 38 23.20 -1.75 -6.71
N GLU A 39 23.29 -3.08 -6.65
CA GLU A 39 23.16 -3.95 -5.48
C GLU A 39 24.34 -3.80 -4.50
N GLU A 40 25.45 -3.21 -4.94
CA GLU A 40 26.63 -2.92 -4.10
C GLU A 40 26.51 -1.57 -3.36
N LEU A 41 25.47 -0.77 -3.66
CA LEU A 41 25.19 0.49 -2.98
C LEU A 41 24.37 0.26 -1.71
N ALA A 42 24.78 0.87 -0.59
CA ALA A 42 24.04 0.75 0.67
C ALA A 42 22.64 1.40 0.59
N ASP A 43 21.65 0.72 1.19
CA ASP A 43 20.27 1.20 1.30
C ASP A 43 20.20 2.67 1.78
N GLY A 44 19.53 3.53 1.00
CA GLY A 44 19.33 4.94 1.34
C GLY A 44 20.44 5.92 0.94
N ALA A 45 21.50 5.48 0.24
CA ALA A 45 22.56 6.37 -0.24
C ALA A 45 22.17 7.18 -1.51
N THR A 46 21.62 8.38 -1.27
CA THR A 46 21.69 9.62 -2.08
C THR A 46 21.36 9.66 -3.59
N ARG A 47 21.07 8.57 -4.33
CA ARG A 47 20.45 8.63 -5.68
C ARG A 47 19.61 7.40 -6.03
N LYS A 48 18.35 7.41 -5.56
CA LYS A 48 17.07 6.97 -6.20
C LYS A 48 17.01 5.84 -7.26
N ALA A 49 17.93 4.89 -7.31
CA ALA A 49 17.70 3.68 -8.11
C ALA A 49 16.97 2.64 -7.27
N MET A 50 15.85 2.11 -7.79
CA MET A 50 15.15 1.01 -7.11
C MET A 50 16.05 -0.22 -7.08
N LEU A 51 16.41 -0.68 -5.88
CA LEU A 51 17.20 -1.89 -5.66
C LEU A 51 16.35 -3.14 -5.87
N ASP A 52 17.00 -4.28 -6.09
CA ASP A 52 16.30 -5.57 -6.27
C ASP A 52 15.42 -5.95 -5.07
N ALA A 53 15.87 -5.62 -3.85
CA ALA A 53 15.07 -5.77 -2.65
C ALA A 53 13.77 -4.93 -2.69
N GLU A 54 13.83 -3.73 -3.25
CA GLU A 54 12.67 -2.83 -3.38
C GLU A 54 11.74 -3.26 -4.51
N LYS A 55 12.29 -3.75 -5.64
CA LYS A 55 11.51 -4.38 -6.72
C LYS A 55 10.77 -5.63 -6.26
N THR A 56 11.42 -6.43 -5.40
CA THR A 56 10.81 -7.60 -4.77
C THR A 56 9.61 -7.17 -3.92
N LYS A 57 9.78 -6.16 -3.07
CA LYS A 57 8.66 -5.59 -2.29
C LYS A 57 7.52 -5.09 -3.17
N LEU A 58 7.81 -4.43 -4.31
CA LEU A 58 6.76 -4.00 -5.24
C LEU A 58 6.03 -5.18 -5.89
N THR A 59 6.76 -6.22 -6.30
CA THR A 59 6.18 -7.44 -6.88
C THR A 59 5.30 -8.14 -5.86
N ASP A 60 5.74 -8.21 -4.60
CA ASP A 60 4.95 -8.77 -3.51
C ASP A 60 3.68 -7.95 -3.26
N ILE A 61 3.76 -6.61 -3.32
CA ILE A 61 2.58 -5.75 -3.17
C ILE A 61 1.60 -5.98 -4.32
N GLU A 62 2.07 -6.04 -5.57
CA GLU A 62 1.23 -6.28 -6.74
C GLU A 62 0.56 -7.66 -6.67
N ALA A 63 1.31 -8.70 -6.27
CA ALA A 63 0.78 -10.05 -6.13
C ALA A 63 -0.24 -10.21 -4.99
N ASN A 64 -0.13 -9.40 -3.93
CA ASN A 64 -1.02 -9.46 -2.76
C ASN A 64 -2.09 -8.36 -2.77
N ALA A 65 -2.07 -7.46 -3.76
CA ALA A 65 -3.14 -6.51 -3.98
C ALA A 65 -4.42 -7.30 -4.24
N LYS A 66 -5.46 -7.02 -3.46
CA LYS A 66 -6.79 -7.56 -3.75
C LYS A 66 -7.44 -6.64 -4.78
N ASP A 67 -8.18 -7.25 -5.70
CA ASP A 67 -9.04 -6.49 -6.61
C ASP A 67 -10.06 -5.67 -5.82
N ASP A 68 -10.43 -4.52 -6.39
CA ASP A 68 -11.53 -3.71 -5.86
C ASP A 68 -12.83 -4.53 -5.88
N GLN A 69 -13.58 -4.48 -4.79
CA GLN A 69 -14.87 -5.15 -4.72
C GLN A 69 -15.86 -4.47 -5.67
N THR A 70 -16.56 -5.26 -6.48
CA THR A 70 -17.64 -4.79 -7.34
C THR A 70 -18.91 -4.52 -6.53
N GLY A 71 -19.80 -3.67 -7.06
CA GLY A 71 -21.10 -3.40 -6.44
C GLY A 71 -21.92 -4.66 -6.12
N PRO A 72 -22.04 -5.65 -7.03
CA PRO A 72 -22.70 -6.92 -6.75
C PRO A 72 -22.08 -7.72 -5.59
N GLU A 73 -20.75 -7.82 -5.51
CA GLU A 73 -20.08 -8.54 -4.42
C GLU A 73 -20.36 -7.88 -3.06
N VAL A 74 -20.33 -6.55 -3.01
CA VAL A 74 -20.69 -5.79 -1.80
C VAL A 74 -22.13 -6.05 -1.39
N ARG A 75 -23.07 -6.06 -2.34
CA ARG A 75 -24.47 -6.38 -2.06
C ARG A 75 -24.60 -7.79 -1.48
N ASP A 76 -23.96 -8.78 -2.08
CA ASP A 76 -24.08 -10.18 -1.66
C ASP A 76 -23.48 -10.40 -0.26
N LEU A 77 -22.34 -9.74 0.04
CA LEU A 77 -21.78 -9.72 1.39
C LEU A 77 -22.76 -9.12 2.41
N ILE A 78 -23.43 -8.03 2.07
CA ILE A 78 -24.38 -7.39 2.99
C ILE A 78 -25.63 -8.26 3.21
N VAL A 79 -26.15 -8.89 2.15
CA VAL A 79 -27.29 -9.82 2.24
C VAL A 79 -26.93 -11.05 3.08
N GLY A 80 -25.69 -11.55 2.97
CA GLY A 80 -25.20 -12.71 3.71
C GLY A 80 -24.95 -12.50 5.20
N ILE A 81 -24.92 -11.26 5.69
CA ILE A 81 -24.81 -10.95 7.13
C ILE A 81 -26.15 -11.28 7.84
N THR A 82 -26.10 -11.67 9.11
CA THR A 82 -27.31 -11.95 9.89
C THR A 82 -28.22 -10.73 9.99
N GLU A 83 -29.54 -10.94 10.00
CA GLU A 83 -30.50 -9.82 9.94
C GLU A 83 -30.36 -8.85 11.11
N THR A 84 -30.00 -9.38 12.28
CA THR A 84 -29.77 -8.62 13.51
C THR A 84 -28.53 -7.73 13.44
N GLU A 85 -27.58 -8.04 12.57
CA GLU A 85 -26.34 -7.26 12.39
C GLU A 85 -26.43 -6.28 11.21
N ARG A 86 -27.37 -6.49 10.28
CA ARG A 86 -27.58 -5.60 9.13
C ARG A 86 -28.11 -4.24 9.61
N LYS A 87 -27.45 -3.15 9.18
CA LYS A 87 -27.85 -1.77 9.45
C LYS A 87 -28.58 -1.10 8.28
N ILE A 88 -29.00 -1.90 7.31
CA ILE A 88 -29.71 -1.43 6.13
C ILE A 88 -31.07 -2.14 6.02
N VAL A 89 -32.02 -1.49 5.37
CA VAL A 89 -33.36 -2.01 5.12
C VAL A 89 -33.32 -2.79 3.81
N LEU A 90 -33.61 -4.10 3.87
CA LEU A 90 -33.85 -4.94 2.69
C LEU A 90 -35.33 -5.31 2.67
N THR A 91 -35.97 -5.12 1.53
CA THR A 91 -37.37 -5.46 1.31
C THR A 91 -37.54 -6.13 -0.04
N GLU A 92 -38.35 -7.20 -0.07
CA GLU A 92 -38.70 -7.98 -1.27
C GLU A 92 -40.23 -8.01 -1.43
N PRO A 93 -40.88 -6.86 -1.63
CA PRO A 93 -42.33 -6.78 -1.71
C PRO A 93 -42.86 -7.50 -2.95
N GLN A 94 -44.02 -8.13 -2.82
CA GLN A 94 -44.77 -8.71 -3.93
C GLN A 94 -45.68 -7.65 -4.59
N THR A 95 -46.31 -8.02 -5.72
CA THR A 95 -47.32 -7.16 -6.36
C THR A 95 -48.48 -6.88 -5.40
N GLY A 96 -48.88 -5.61 -5.29
CA GLY A 96 -49.89 -5.16 -4.33
C GLY A 96 -49.36 -4.97 -2.89
N GLU A 97 -48.04 -5.07 -2.67
CA GLU A 97 -47.38 -4.77 -1.40
C GLU A 97 -46.53 -3.49 -1.46
N PHE A 98 -46.07 -3.02 -0.31
CA PHE A 98 -45.23 -1.81 -0.19
C PHE A 98 -43.76 -2.15 0.08
N LYS A 99 -42.87 -1.39 -0.55
CA LYS A 99 -41.44 -1.40 -0.24
C LYS A 99 -41.15 -0.43 0.93
N VAL A 100 -40.59 -0.91 2.04
CA VAL A 100 -39.95 0.02 3.02
C VAL A 100 -38.70 0.62 2.35
N ILE A 101 -38.62 1.95 2.28
CA ILE A 101 -37.45 2.66 1.75
C ILE A 101 -36.60 3.30 2.84
N ALA A 102 -37.18 3.63 3.99
CA ALA A 102 -36.45 4.15 5.14
C ALA A 102 -37.13 3.80 6.46
N ILE A 103 -36.31 3.67 7.51
CA ILE A 103 -36.75 3.57 8.89
C ILE A 103 -35.98 4.62 9.68
N HIS A 104 -36.69 5.54 10.33
CA HIS A 104 -36.07 6.62 11.10
C HIS A 104 -36.81 6.83 12.42
N ARG A 105 -36.27 7.67 13.32
CA ARG A 105 -36.98 8.10 14.53
C ARG A 105 -37.50 9.52 14.33
N ASN A 106 -38.76 9.73 14.64
CA ASN A 106 -39.34 11.07 14.62
C ASN A 106 -38.95 11.89 15.85
N ALA A 107 -39.43 13.13 15.93
CA ALA A 107 -39.15 14.03 17.06
C ALA A 107 -39.62 13.50 18.42
N ALA A 108 -40.61 12.58 18.43
CA ALA A 108 -41.09 11.90 19.64
C ALA A 108 -40.27 10.65 19.99
N GLY A 109 -39.27 10.28 19.18
CA GLY A 109 -38.41 9.12 19.38
C GLY A 109 -39.02 7.79 18.92
N ASN A 110 -40.20 7.81 18.30
CA ASN A 110 -40.87 6.63 17.78
C ASN A 110 -40.33 6.26 16.39
N PRO A 111 -40.25 4.97 16.04
CA PRO A 111 -39.90 4.55 14.69
C PRO A 111 -40.98 4.99 13.69
N GLU A 112 -40.54 5.55 12.58
CA GLU A 112 -41.35 5.95 11.43
C GLU A 112 -40.77 5.31 10.17
N TYR A 113 -41.66 4.97 9.24
CA TYR A 113 -41.35 4.17 8.06
C TYR A 113 -41.82 4.91 6.82
N ASP A 114 -40.92 5.07 5.85
CA ASP A 114 -41.25 5.58 4.53
C ASP A 114 -41.45 4.39 3.59
N TRP A 115 -42.50 4.47 2.76
CA TRP A 115 -42.93 3.39 1.88
C TRP A 115 -43.03 3.87 0.43
N ASP A 116 -42.76 2.98 -0.50
CA ASP A 116 -43.02 3.14 -1.93
C ASP A 116 -43.95 2.02 -2.39
N ASP A 117 -45.01 2.37 -3.13
CA ASP A 117 -46.03 1.42 -3.58
C ASP A 117 -45.52 0.60 -4.78
N VAL A 118 -45.79 -0.71 -4.78
CA VAL A 118 -45.47 -1.57 -5.92
C VAL A 118 -46.72 -1.64 -6.81
N PRO A 119 -46.69 -1.05 -8.02
CA PRO A 119 -47.87 -1.00 -8.88
C PRO A 119 -48.41 -2.40 -9.19
N GLU A 120 -49.73 -2.54 -9.14
CA GLU A 120 -50.43 -3.71 -9.68
C GLU A 120 -50.50 -3.61 -11.20
N ALA A 121 -50.21 -4.72 -11.88
CA ALA A 121 -50.17 -4.82 -13.35
C ALA A 121 -51.57 -4.99 -13.98
#